data_AF-A0A7S0ZVU6-F1
#
_entry.id   AF-A0A7S0ZVU6-F1
#
_cell.length_a   1.000
_cell.length_b   1.000
_cell.length_c   1.000
_cell.angle_alpha   90.00
_cell.angle_beta   90.00
_cell.angle_gamma   90.00
#
_symmetry.space_group_name_H-M   'P 1'
#
loop_
_entity.id
_entity.type
_entity.pdbx_description
1 polymer ?
#
loop_
_entity_poly.entity_id
_entity_poly.type
_entity_poly.pdbx_seq_one_letter_code
_entity_poly.pdbx_strand_id
1 'polypeptide(L)'
;DGLDVVGENQSQSAPEWLETVEDFFFYFYFCELLARILALEGQFLVGHDWRWNCFDAAIVLMSIVERLVSAVGNSSMFRLLRIMRLSRSTRTMRLLRFFPSLYPLQFMMLSCANSLPALGWTCLLVLILLFLFSAVLTSGIAQFVGDLTHTSDTAESLRLHFANVPMCMLTLFLSFIGEVEFKDVILSLLEVDLIYCVLYIVFVIFVTLAVTNVVNGIFISEAMELASQDREIRQRRE
;
A
#
# COMPACT_ATOMS: atom_id res chain seq x y z
N ASP A 1 36.34 -20.70 26.80
CA ASP A 1 35.19 -20.29 25.99
C ASP A 1 34.72 -18.93 26.43
N GLY A 2 35.24 -17.92 25.74
CA GLY A 2 34.77 -16.55 25.83
C GLY A 2 33.55 -16.40 24.95
N LEU A 3 32.39 -16.21 25.57
CA LEU A 3 31.19 -15.68 24.94
C LEU A 3 30.60 -14.67 25.93
N ASP A 4 31.34 -13.59 26.17
CA ASP A 4 30.75 -12.38 26.70
C ASP A 4 29.91 -11.78 25.59
N VAL A 5 28.61 -12.03 25.74
CA VAL A 5 27.49 -11.39 25.07
C VAL A 5 27.56 -9.90 25.40
N VAL A 6 28.43 -9.17 24.71
CA VAL A 6 28.34 -7.72 24.59
C VAL A 6 27.22 -7.44 23.59
N GLY A 7 25.99 -7.54 24.10
CA GLY A 7 24.85 -6.84 23.53
C GLY A 7 25.05 -5.35 23.73
N GLU A 8 25.97 -4.77 22.95
CA GLU A 8 26.09 -3.34 22.81
C GLU A 8 24.81 -2.85 22.15
N ASN A 9 23.93 -2.28 22.97
CA ASN A 9 22.88 -1.35 22.55
C ASN A 9 23.54 -0.14 21.88
N GLN A 10 24.01 -0.33 20.65
CA GLN A 10 24.31 0.74 19.74
C GLN A 10 22.97 1.25 19.20
N SER A 11 22.32 2.12 19.98
CA SER A 11 21.68 3.28 19.37
C SER A 11 22.80 4.10 18.74
N GLN A 12 23.33 3.65 17.59
CA GLN A 12 24.26 4.40 16.75
C GLN A 12 23.53 5.70 16.39
N SER A 13 23.82 6.75 17.15
CA SER A 13 23.69 8.12 16.67
C SER A 13 24.34 8.17 15.30
N ALA A 14 23.60 8.62 14.29
CA ALA A 14 24.11 8.71 12.93
C ALA A 14 25.48 9.41 12.96
N PRO A 15 26.45 8.94 12.16
CA PRO A 15 27.78 9.52 12.22
C PRO A 15 27.71 11.00 11.81
N GLU A 16 28.46 11.87 12.50
CA GLU A 16 28.34 13.34 12.38
C GLU A 16 28.52 13.86 10.94
N TRP A 17 29.28 13.14 10.11
CA TRP A 17 29.44 13.47 8.68
C TRP A 17 28.13 13.34 7.91
N LEU A 18 27.24 12.42 8.29
CA LEU A 18 25.98 12.17 7.62
C LEU A 18 25.01 13.33 7.89
N GLU A 19 24.96 13.84 9.12
CA GLU A 19 24.16 15.04 9.46
C GLU A 19 24.64 16.28 8.69
N THR A 20 25.95 16.44 8.57
CA THR A 20 26.55 17.54 7.79
C THR A 20 26.16 17.48 6.31
N VAL A 21 26.16 16.26 5.73
CA VAL A 21 25.77 16.02 4.35
C VAL A 21 24.26 16.26 4.14
N GLU A 22 23.42 15.77 5.05
CA GLU A 22 21.97 16.00 5.01
C GLU A 22 21.63 17.50 5.06
N ASP A 23 22.33 18.26 5.90
CA ASP A 23 22.16 19.70 5.99
C ASP A 23 22.60 20.43 4.72
N PHE A 24 23.75 20.06 4.14
CA PHE A 24 24.20 20.59 2.86
C PHE A 24 23.17 20.38 1.75
N PHE A 25 22.68 19.15 1.59
CA PHE A 25 21.67 18.83 0.57
C PHE A 25 20.38 19.61 0.80
N PHE A 26 19.94 19.75 2.05
CA PHE A 26 18.78 20.59 2.35
C PHE A 26 18.97 22.02 1.83
N TYR A 27 20.10 22.67 2.16
CA TYR A 27 20.31 24.07 1.80
C TYR A 27 20.42 24.21 0.29
N PHE A 28 21.09 23.26 -0.38
CA PHE A 28 21.13 23.19 -1.83
C PHE A 28 19.72 23.13 -2.44
N TYR A 29 18.87 22.20 -1.99
CA TYR A 29 17.51 22.07 -2.49
C TYR A 29 16.60 23.25 -2.13
N PHE A 30 16.81 23.87 -0.98
CA PHE A 30 16.08 25.06 -0.58
C PHE A 30 16.41 26.25 -1.50
N CYS A 31 17.70 26.49 -1.77
CA CYS A 31 18.14 27.52 -2.69
C CYS A 31 17.70 27.24 -4.14
N GLU A 32 17.77 25.99 -4.58
CA GLU A 32 17.26 25.57 -5.90
C GLU A 32 15.76 25.83 -6.02
N LEU A 33 14.97 25.47 -5.01
CA LEU A 33 13.53 25.71 -4.98
C LEU A 33 13.22 27.22 -5.05
N LEU A 34 13.94 28.04 -4.26
CA LEU A 34 13.79 29.50 -4.31
C LEU A 34 14.12 30.06 -5.68
N ALA A 35 15.24 29.63 -6.29
CA ALA A 35 15.62 30.05 -7.63
C ALA A 35 14.55 29.68 -8.67
N ARG A 36 13.97 28.48 -8.59
CA ARG A 36 12.87 28.06 -9.46
C ARG A 36 11.59 28.87 -9.25
N ILE A 37 11.22 29.17 -8.01
CA ILE A 37 10.05 30.01 -7.69
C ILE A 37 10.25 31.42 -8.27
N LEU A 38 11.44 32.00 -8.12
CA LEU A 38 11.76 33.33 -8.65
C LEU A 38 11.83 33.36 -10.18
N ALA A 39 12.34 32.31 -10.81
CA ALA A 39 12.49 32.24 -12.27
C ALA A 39 11.18 31.90 -13.01
N LEU A 40 10.33 31.04 -12.41
CA LEU A 40 9.09 30.56 -13.05
C LEU A 40 7.85 31.34 -12.62
N GLU A 41 7.94 32.17 -11.58
CA GLU A 41 6.85 33.01 -11.06
C GLU A 41 5.49 32.26 -11.01
N GLY A 42 4.46 32.75 -11.72
CA GLY A 42 3.14 32.13 -11.81
C GLY A 42 3.09 30.81 -12.59
N GLN A 43 4.08 30.54 -13.45
CA GLN A 43 4.21 29.26 -14.16
C GLN A 43 4.75 28.14 -13.26
N PHE A 44 5.26 28.45 -12.05
CA PHE A 44 5.66 27.44 -11.09
C PHE A 44 4.48 26.54 -10.68
N LEU A 45 3.28 27.12 -10.55
CA LEU A 45 2.05 26.44 -10.12
C LEU A 45 1.11 26.04 -11.26
N VAL A 46 1.29 26.60 -12.47
CA VAL A 46 0.38 26.38 -13.62
C VAL A 46 1.09 25.79 -14.85
N GLY A 47 2.43 25.75 -14.85
CA GLY A 47 3.22 25.21 -15.95
C GLY A 47 3.14 23.68 -16.09
N HIS A 48 3.70 23.13 -17.16
CA HIS A 48 3.66 21.68 -17.46
C HIS A 48 4.17 20.81 -16.30
N ASP A 49 5.21 21.27 -15.59
CA ASP A 49 5.86 20.54 -14.49
C ASP A 49 5.35 20.92 -13.09
N TRP A 50 4.20 21.60 -12.99
CA TRP A 50 3.70 22.14 -11.71
C TRP A 50 3.53 21.07 -10.61
N ARG A 51 3.14 19.85 -10.97
CA ARG A 51 2.97 18.73 -10.00
C ARG A 51 4.28 18.38 -9.32
N TRP A 52 5.35 18.36 -10.10
CA TRP A 52 6.69 18.05 -9.62
C TRP A 52 7.29 19.21 -8.82
N ASN A 53 7.07 20.43 -9.26
CA ASN A 53 7.44 21.63 -8.54
C ASN A 53 6.72 21.72 -7.19
N CYS A 54 5.43 21.39 -7.14
CA CYS A 54 4.63 21.36 -5.91
C CYS A 54 5.09 20.22 -4.98
N PHE A 55 5.42 19.04 -5.51
CA PHE A 55 5.98 17.93 -4.73
C PHE A 55 7.35 18.29 -4.12
N ASP A 56 8.23 18.91 -4.92
CA ASP A 56 9.51 19.41 -4.42
C ASP A 56 9.30 20.51 -3.37
N ALA A 57 8.38 21.46 -3.56
CA ALA A 57 8.05 22.45 -2.54
C ALA A 57 7.55 21.82 -1.22
N ALA A 58 6.65 20.84 -1.31
CA ALA A 58 6.10 20.14 -0.15
C ALA A 58 7.18 19.40 0.67
N ILE A 59 8.13 18.73 0.01
CA ILE A 59 9.22 18.04 0.71
C ILE A 59 10.16 19.07 1.40
N VAL A 60 10.47 20.21 0.77
CA VAL A 60 11.28 21.25 1.43
C VAL A 60 10.55 21.81 2.66
N LEU A 61 9.24 22.07 2.55
CA LEU A 61 8.42 22.53 3.67
C LEU A 61 8.36 21.52 4.82
N MET A 62 8.13 20.24 4.53
CA MET A 62 8.20 19.15 5.51
C MET A 62 9.56 19.13 6.24
N SER A 63 10.64 19.39 5.50
CA SER A 63 11.99 19.41 6.05
C SER A 63 12.25 20.59 6.98
N ILE A 64 11.64 21.75 6.71
CA ILE A 64 11.66 22.91 7.60
C ILE A 64 10.87 22.60 8.88
N VAL A 65 9.67 22.04 8.73
CA VAL A 65 8.82 21.64 9.87
C VAL A 65 9.54 20.64 10.76
N GLU A 66 10.23 19.65 10.18
CA GLU A 66 11.02 18.67 10.93
C GLU A 66 12.05 19.31 11.84
N ARG A 67 12.80 20.30 11.33
CA ARG A 67 13.81 21.00 12.12
C ARG A 67 13.20 21.89 13.20
N LEU A 68 12.12 22.60 12.89
CA LEU A 68 11.40 23.42 13.87
C LEU A 68 10.85 22.56 15.02
N VAL A 69 10.24 21.42 14.69
CA VAL A 69 9.73 20.46 15.66
C VAL A 69 10.85 19.89 16.53
N SER A 70 11.99 19.57 15.92
CA SER A 70 13.17 19.06 16.64
C SER A 70 13.75 20.09 17.61
N ALA A 71 13.65 21.39 17.28
CA ALA A 71 14.12 22.48 18.14
C ALA A 71 13.20 22.77 19.35
N VAL A 72 11.89 22.53 19.22
CA VAL A 72 10.89 22.90 20.26
C VAL A 72 10.67 21.80 21.31
N GLY A 73 11.09 20.55 21.07
CA GLY A 73 11.25 19.53 22.12
C GLY A 73 9.97 19.09 22.86
N ASN A 74 8.79 19.16 22.24
CA ASN A 74 7.51 18.84 22.90
C ASN A 74 7.09 17.36 22.77
N SER A 75 6.46 16.80 23.82
CA SER A 75 6.16 15.37 23.94
C SER A 75 5.04 14.86 23.01
N SER A 76 4.06 15.69 22.69
CA SER A 76 3.05 15.39 21.66
C SER A 76 3.68 15.28 20.25
N MET A 77 4.85 15.87 20.05
CA MET A 77 5.58 15.83 18.79
C MET A 77 6.38 14.55 18.59
N PHE A 78 6.55 13.68 19.59
CA PHE A 78 7.23 12.38 19.38
C PHE A 78 6.51 11.48 18.38
N ARG A 79 5.17 11.55 18.31
CA ARG A 79 4.38 10.82 17.29
C ARG A 79 4.60 11.41 15.89
N LEU A 80 4.65 12.74 15.79
CA LEU A 80 4.96 13.44 14.54
C LEU A 80 6.40 13.18 14.08
N LEU A 81 7.37 13.17 15.00
CA LEU A 81 8.76 12.83 14.73
C LEU A 81 8.88 11.42 14.12
N ARG A 82 8.08 10.44 14.58
CA ARG A 82 8.07 9.09 14.02
C ARG A 82 7.61 9.07 12.56
N ILE A 83 6.58 9.84 12.24
CA ILE A 83 6.08 9.99 10.86
C ILE A 83 7.07 10.80 10.00
N MET A 84 7.70 11.83 10.56
CA MET A 84 8.67 12.64 9.84
C MET A 84 9.97 11.89 9.49
N ARG A 85 10.34 10.86 10.25
CA ARG A 85 11.42 9.94 9.85
C ARG A 85 11.14 9.25 8.51
N LEU A 86 9.88 8.88 8.23
CA LEU A 86 9.48 8.32 6.93
C LEU A 86 9.53 9.36 5.80
N SER A 87 9.33 10.64 6.11
CA SER A 87 9.44 11.71 5.13
C SER A 87 10.88 11.87 4.60
N ARG A 88 11.91 11.51 5.38
CA ARG A 88 13.31 11.54 4.90
C ARG A 88 13.55 10.64 3.70
N SER A 89 12.92 9.46 3.65
CA SER A 89 13.01 8.54 2.51
C SER A 89 12.48 9.16 1.20
N THR A 90 11.54 10.11 1.29
CA THR A 90 11.05 10.86 0.11
C THR A 90 12.09 11.84 -0.43
N ARG A 91 13.04 12.32 0.38
CA ARG A 91 14.16 13.16 -0.10
C ARG A 91 15.08 12.37 -1.01
N THR A 92 15.33 11.10 -0.71
CA THR A 92 16.16 10.21 -1.54
C THR A 92 15.57 10.03 -2.94
N MET A 93 14.24 10.13 -3.10
CA MET A 93 13.61 10.11 -4.43
C MET A 93 14.03 11.29 -5.31
N ARG A 94 14.42 12.43 -4.74
CA ARG A 94 14.94 13.56 -5.53
C ARG A 94 16.31 13.27 -6.12
N LEU A 95 17.16 12.53 -5.40
CA LEU A 95 18.48 12.15 -5.91
C LEU A 95 18.35 11.33 -7.19
N LEU A 96 17.28 10.53 -7.31
CA LEU A 96 17.00 9.75 -8.50
C LEU A 96 16.90 10.62 -9.77
N ARG A 97 16.42 11.88 -9.66
CA ARG A 97 16.31 12.82 -10.78
C ARG A 97 17.66 13.27 -11.35
N PHE A 98 18.70 13.32 -10.52
CA PHE A 98 20.01 13.82 -10.93
C PHE A 98 20.88 12.75 -11.61
N PHE A 99 20.50 11.47 -11.51
CA PHE A 99 21.23 10.37 -12.13
C PHE A 99 20.55 9.94 -13.42
N PRO A 100 21.13 10.22 -14.60
CA PRO A 100 20.59 9.80 -15.89
C PRO A 100 20.44 8.28 -16.00
N SER A 101 21.30 7.53 -15.33
CA SER A 101 21.23 6.06 -15.26
C SER A 101 19.92 5.54 -14.64
N LEU A 102 19.23 6.37 -13.83
CA LEU A 102 18.02 6.00 -13.11
C LEU A 102 16.73 6.50 -13.79
N TYR A 103 16.82 7.08 -15.01
CA TYR A 103 15.64 7.47 -15.78
C TYR A 103 14.61 6.33 -15.95
N PRO A 104 15.00 5.05 -16.21
CA PRO A 104 14.03 3.96 -16.28
C PRO A 104 13.25 3.77 -14.98
N LEU A 105 13.92 3.90 -13.82
CA LEU A 105 13.30 3.77 -12.50
C LEU A 105 12.31 4.91 -12.25
N GLN A 106 12.68 6.15 -12.59
CA GLN A 106 11.78 7.31 -12.50
C GLN A 106 10.52 7.10 -13.35
N PHE A 107 10.68 6.58 -14.57
CA PHE A 107 9.58 6.31 -15.49
C PHE A 107 8.64 5.22 -14.97
N MET A 108 9.19 4.14 -14.39
CA MET A 108 8.40 3.11 -13.72
C MET A 108 7.65 3.68 -12.51
N MET A 109 8.29 4.50 -11.69
CA MET A 109 7.65 5.11 -10.52
C MET A 109 6.50 6.05 -10.92
N LEU A 110 6.69 6.86 -11.96
CA LEU A 110 5.64 7.72 -12.52
C LEU A 110 4.47 6.88 -13.09
N SER A 111 4.78 5.80 -13.80
CA SER A 111 3.78 4.88 -14.33
C SER A 111 2.98 4.22 -13.20
N CYS A 112 3.64 3.76 -12.13
CA CYS A 112 2.99 3.24 -10.93
C CYS A 112 2.08 4.29 -10.28
N ALA A 113 2.57 5.51 -10.10
CA ALA A 113 1.81 6.61 -9.49
C ALA A 113 0.56 6.97 -10.31
N ASN A 114 0.66 6.96 -11.63
CA ASN A 114 -0.47 7.20 -12.52
C ASN A 114 -1.50 6.05 -12.50
N SER A 115 -1.08 4.83 -12.17
CA SER A 115 -1.97 3.68 -12.01
C SER A 115 -2.64 3.59 -10.63
N LEU A 116 -2.13 4.30 -9.62
CA LEU A 116 -2.70 4.29 -8.25
C LEU A 116 -4.18 4.66 -8.19
N PRO A 117 -4.71 5.67 -8.93
CA PRO A 117 -6.13 5.97 -8.91
C PRO A 117 -6.99 4.81 -9.42
N ALA A 118 -6.55 4.14 -10.49
CA ALA A 118 -7.25 2.97 -11.03
C ALA A 118 -7.22 1.80 -10.04
N LEU A 119 -6.06 1.53 -9.42
CA LEU A 119 -5.93 0.54 -8.36
C LEU A 119 -6.78 0.89 -7.13
N GLY A 120 -6.92 2.17 -6.81
CA GLY A 120 -7.76 2.65 -5.71
C GLY A 120 -9.23 2.30 -5.91
N TRP A 121 -9.77 2.50 -7.12
CA TRP A 121 -11.14 2.10 -7.45
C TRP A 121 -11.34 0.59 -7.38
N THR A 122 -10.38 -0.20 -7.87
CA THR A 122 -10.42 -1.66 -7.77
C THR A 122 -10.38 -2.12 -6.31
N CYS A 123 -9.49 -1.55 -5.50
CA CYS A 123 -9.40 -1.84 -4.07
C CYS A 123 -10.69 -1.49 -3.34
N LEU A 124 -11.29 -0.34 -3.64
CA LEU A 124 -12.58 0.08 -3.07
C LEU A 124 -13.70 -0.91 -3.42
N LEU A 125 -13.76 -1.39 -4.67
CA LEU A 125 -14.74 -2.39 -5.10
C LEU A 125 -14.56 -3.70 -4.32
N VAL A 126 -13.33 -4.20 -4.21
CA VAL A 126 -13.03 -5.42 -3.42
C VAL A 126 -13.43 -5.21 -1.95
N LEU A 127 -13.14 -4.04 -1.38
CA LEU A 127 -13.51 -3.72 0.00
C LEU A 127 -15.03 -3.70 0.21
N ILE A 128 -15.79 -3.13 -0.74
CA ILE A 128 -17.26 -3.15 -0.71
C ILE A 128 -17.77 -4.60 -0.79
N LEU A 129 -17.22 -5.44 -1.67
CA LEU A 129 -17.60 -6.85 -1.75
C LEU A 129 -17.33 -7.57 -0.43
N LEU A 130 -16.13 -7.45 0.12
CA LEU A 130 -15.78 -8.04 1.42
C LEU A 130 -16.74 -7.57 2.52
N PHE A 131 -17.10 -6.29 2.54
CA PHE A 131 -18.04 -5.72 3.49
C PHE A 131 -19.45 -6.33 3.34
N LEU A 132 -19.97 -6.46 2.11
CA LEU A 132 -21.31 -7.02 1.88
C LEU A 132 -21.40 -8.48 2.33
N PHE A 133 -20.46 -9.32 1.93
CA PHE A 133 -20.45 -10.74 2.32
C PHE A 133 -20.23 -10.91 3.82
N SER A 134 -19.29 -10.14 4.41
CA SER A 134 -19.03 -10.22 5.85
C SER A 134 -20.21 -9.76 6.71
N ALA A 135 -20.92 -8.70 6.32
CA ALA A 135 -22.10 -8.24 7.05
C ALA A 135 -23.20 -9.32 7.11
N VAL A 136 -23.43 -10.03 6.00
CA VAL A 136 -24.41 -11.12 5.94
C VAL A 136 -23.96 -12.32 6.78
N LEU A 137 -22.69 -12.75 6.66
CA LEU A 137 -22.16 -13.89 7.41
C LEU A 137 -22.12 -13.60 8.92
N THR A 138 -21.58 -12.45 9.34
CA THR A 138 -21.52 -12.08 10.76
C THR A 138 -22.92 -11.92 11.37
N SER A 139 -23.88 -11.34 10.66
CA SER A 139 -25.25 -11.18 11.20
C SER A 139 -25.95 -12.53 11.39
N GLY A 140 -25.77 -13.45 10.44
CA GLY A 140 -26.33 -14.80 10.53
C GLY A 140 -25.69 -15.65 11.62
N ILE A 141 -24.35 -15.64 11.69
CA ILE A 141 -23.58 -16.39 12.67
C ILE A 141 -23.80 -15.83 14.09
N ALA A 142 -23.90 -14.52 14.26
CA ALA A 142 -24.15 -13.91 15.57
C ALA A 142 -25.49 -14.34 16.19
N GLN A 143 -26.52 -14.55 15.36
CA GLN A 143 -27.81 -15.09 15.83
C GLN A 143 -27.64 -16.52 16.34
N PHE A 144 -26.97 -17.37 15.56
CA PHE A 144 -26.73 -18.77 15.92
C PHE A 144 -25.85 -18.94 17.16
N VAL A 145 -24.78 -18.15 17.29
CA VAL A 145 -23.90 -18.16 18.48
C VAL A 145 -24.60 -17.63 19.73
N GLY A 146 -25.60 -16.76 19.57
CA GLY A 146 -26.44 -16.28 20.68
C GLY A 146 -27.37 -17.37 21.24
N ASP A 147 -27.79 -18.30 20.39
CA ASP A 147 -28.71 -19.40 20.77
C ASP A 147 -27.97 -20.62 21.36
N LEU A 148 -26.67 -20.76 21.08
CA LEU A 148 -25.84 -21.85 21.61
C LEU A 148 -25.25 -21.51 22.99
N THR A 149 -25.49 -22.37 23.99
CA THR A 149 -24.81 -22.34 25.30
C THR A 149 -23.31 -22.64 25.16
N HIS A 150 -22.49 -21.60 25.03
CA HIS A 150 -21.08 -21.37 25.42
C HIS A 150 -20.00 -22.50 25.43
N THR A 151 -20.25 -23.74 25.07
CA THR A 151 -19.32 -24.87 25.35
C THR A 151 -19.24 -25.90 24.21
N SER A 152 -19.18 -25.44 22.96
CA SER A 152 -18.71 -26.26 21.85
C SER A 152 -17.44 -25.64 21.25
N ASP A 153 -16.43 -26.46 20.93
CA ASP A 153 -15.21 -26.04 20.22
C ASP A 153 -15.53 -25.25 18.94
N THR A 154 -16.71 -25.49 18.41
CA THR A 154 -17.22 -24.91 17.16
C THR A 154 -17.64 -23.45 17.33
N ALA A 155 -18.20 -23.09 18.50
CA ALA A 155 -18.49 -21.70 18.82
C ALA A 155 -17.21 -20.85 18.97
N GLU A 156 -16.09 -21.46 19.37
CA GLU A 156 -14.79 -20.80 19.45
C GLU A 156 -14.22 -20.52 18.05
N SER A 157 -14.23 -21.53 17.15
CA SER A 157 -13.82 -21.35 15.75
C SER A 157 -14.66 -20.32 15.01
N LEU A 158 -15.97 -20.29 15.26
CA LEU A 158 -16.88 -19.26 14.71
C LEU A 158 -16.54 -17.87 15.23
N ARG A 159 -16.25 -17.72 16.53
CA ARG A 159 -15.88 -16.43 17.12
C ARG A 159 -14.53 -15.95 16.60
N LEU A 160 -13.56 -16.83 16.38
CA LEU A 160 -12.25 -16.45 15.84
C LEU A 160 -12.36 -15.77 14.46
N HIS A 161 -13.20 -16.32 13.59
CA HIS A 161 -13.32 -15.89 12.19
C HIS A 161 -14.46 -14.89 11.94
N PHE A 162 -15.55 -14.96 12.73
CA PHE A 162 -16.81 -14.27 12.44
C PHE A 162 -17.35 -13.44 13.61
N ALA A 163 -16.56 -13.15 14.65
CA ALA A 163 -17.02 -12.36 15.81
C ALA A 163 -17.60 -10.99 15.44
N ASN A 164 -17.02 -10.30 14.47
CA ASN A 164 -17.38 -8.96 14.07
C ASN A 164 -17.02 -8.71 12.60
N VAL A 165 -17.72 -7.76 11.97
CA VAL A 165 -17.62 -7.49 10.52
C VAL A 165 -16.17 -7.28 10.05
N PRO A 166 -15.32 -6.46 10.71
CA PRO A 166 -13.93 -6.29 10.27
C PRO A 166 -13.11 -7.58 10.33
N MET A 167 -13.36 -8.43 11.33
CA MET A 167 -12.67 -9.72 11.44
C MET A 167 -13.13 -10.68 10.35
N CYS A 168 -14.44 -10.73 10.08
CA CYS A 168 -14.95 -11.52 8.97
C CYS A 168 -14.45 -11.01 7.61
N MET A 169 -14.35 -9.69 7.41
CA MET A 169 -13.69 -9.12 6.22
C MET A 169 -12.25 -9.59 6.10
N LEU A 170 -11.49 -9.61 7.21
CA LEU A 170 -10.13 -10.12 7.24
C LEU A 170 -10.07 -11.61 6.90
N THR A 171 -10.96 -12.43 7.46
CA THR A 171 -11.04 -13.86 7.13
C THR A 171 -11.36 -14.08 5.66
N LEU A 172 -12.36 -13.38 5.10
CA LEU A 172 -12.70 -13.48 3.67
C LEU A 172 -11.54 -13.02 2.78
N PHE A 173 -10.78 -12.01 3.20
CA PHE A 173 -9.57 -11.57 2.51
C PHE A 173 -8.45 -12.61 2.58
N LEU A 174 -8.23 -13.25 3.72
CA LEU A 174 -7.26 -14.33 3.88
C LEU A 174 -7.67 -15.60 3.12
N SER A 175 -8.97 -15.91 3.07
CA SER A 175 -9.54 -16.97 2.22
C SER A 175 -9.29 -16.67 0.74
N PHE A 176 -9.38 -15.40 0.33
CA PHE A 176 -9.05 -14.99 -1.03
C PHE A 176 -7.56 -15.20 -1.35
N ILE A 177 -6.66 -14.82 -0.44
CA ILE A 177 -5.21 -15.04 -0.62
C ILE A 177 -4.86 -16.53 -0.62
N GLY A 178 -5.68 -17.37 0.04
CA GLY A 178 -5.46 -18.80 0.19
C GLY A 178 -4.74 -19.18 1.48
N GLU A 179 -4.63 -18.26 2.43
CA GLU A 179 -4.00 -18.50 3.74
C GLU A 179 -4.92 -19.30 4.68
N VAL A 180 -6.24 -19.17 4.51
CA VAL A 180 -7.23 -19.92 5.31
C VAL A 180 -7.69 -21.14 4.54
N GLU A 181 -7.65 -22.31 5.18
CA GLU A 181 -8.09 -23.56 4.57
C GLU A 181 -9.60 -23.52 4.31
N PHE A 182 -9.99 -23.64 3.03
CA PHE A 182 -11.39 -23.60 2.60
C PHE A 182 -12.27 -24.60 3.36
N LYS A 183 -11.70 -25.78 3.64
CA LYS A 183 -12.37 -26.87 4.37
C LYS A 183 -12.78 -26.45 5.78
N ASP A 184 -11.88 -25.79 6.52
CA ASP A 184 -12.13 -25.43 7.92
C ASP A 184 -13.26 -24.41 8.05
N VAL A 185 -13.31 -23.46 7.12
CA VAL A 185 -14.37 -22.45 7.05
C VAL A 185 -15.70 -23.12 6.72
N ILE A 186 -15.76 -23.95 5.69
CA ILE A 186 -16.98 -24.67 5.31
C ILE A 186 -17.50 -25.58 6.42
N LEU A 187 -16.62 -26.34 7.07
CA LEU A 187 -17.02 -27.22 8.17
C LEU A 187 -17.63 -26.42 9.33
N SER A 188 -17.03 -25.27 9.65
CA SER A 188 -17.55 -24.35 10.66
C SER A 188 -18.93 -23.78 10.26
N LEU A 189 -19.10 -23.38 9.00
CA LEU A 189 -20.37 -22.81 8.50
C LEU A 189 -21.49 -23.86 8.37
N LEU A 190 -21.14 -25.13 8.11
CA LEU A 190 -22.11 -26.21 7.94
C LEU A 190 -22.89 -26.49 9.24
N GLU A 191 -22.27 -26.25 10.38
CA GLU A 191 -22.92 -26.38 11.69
C GLU A 191 -23.99 -25.31 11.93
N VAL A 192 -23.87 -24.16 11.26
CA VAL A 192 -24.82 -23.04 11.37
C VAL A 192 -26.03 -23.32 10.47
N ASP A 193 -25.80 -23.24 9.16
CA ASP A 193 -26.81 -23.46 8.13
C ASP A 193 -26.11 -23.58 6.76
N LEU A 194 -26.67 -24.43 5.89
CA LEU A 194 -26.20 -24.61 4.52
C LEU A 194 -26.22 -23.31 3.70
N ILE A 195 -27.13 -22.37 3.98
CA ILE A 195 -27.21 -21.11 3.23
C ILE A 195 -25.91 -20.30 3.33
N TYR A 196 -25.26 -20.29 4.50
CA TYR A 196 -24.01 -19.56 4.70
C TYR A 196 -22.82 -20.25 4.01
N CYS A 197 -22.84 -21.59 3.94
CA CYS A 197 -21.88 -22.34 3.11
C CYS A 197 -22.02 -21.97 1.64
N VAL A 198 -23.24 -21.93 1.11
CA VAL A 198 -23.50 -21.54 -0.29
C VAL A 198 -23.03 -20.12 -0.56
N LEU A 199 -23.32 -19.17 0.34
CA LEU A 199 -22.85 -17.80 0.22
C LEU A 199 -21.32 -17.69 0.21
N TYR A 200 -20.63 -18.42 1.09
CA TYR A 200 -19.16 -18.45 1.10
C TYR A 200 -18.58 -19.09 -0.18
N ILE A 201 -19.18 -20.18 -0.68
CA ILE A 201 -18.78 -20.79 -1.96
C ILE A 201 -18.94 -19.82 -3.12
N VAL A 202 -20.08 -19.12 -3.21
CA VAL A 202 -20.33 -18.11 -4.24
C VAL A 202 -19.29 -16.99 -4.16
N PHE A 203 -18.94 -16.53 -2.96
CA PHE A 203 -17.86 -15.56 -2.76
C PHE A 203 -16.52 -16.09 -3.30
N VAL A 204 -16.10 -17.29 -2.89
CA VAL A 204 -14.81 -17.89 -3.30
C VAL A 204 -14.76 -18.08 -4.81
N ILE A 205 -15.84 -18.59 -5.44
CA ILE A 205 -15.93 -18.74 -6.89
C ILE A 205 -15.83 -17.37 -7.57
N PHE A 206 -16.61 -16.40 -7.11
CA PHE A 206 -16.63 -15.06 -7.71
C PHE A 206 -15.24 -14.41 -7.67
N VAL A 207 -14.57 -14.45 -6.52
CA VAL A 207 -13.25 -13.83 -6.36
C VAL A 207 -12.18 -14.60 -7.15
N THR A 208 -12.25 -15.94 -7.17
CA THR A 208 -11.33 -16.76 -7.98
C THR A 208 -11.51 -16.45 -9.47
N LEU A 209 -12.75 -16.39 -9.97
CA LEU A 209 -13.05 -16.02 -11.35
C LEU A 209 -12.60 -14.59 -11.65
N ALA A 210 -12.80 -13.65 -10.74
CA ALA A 210 -12.36 -12.26 -10.90
C ALA A 210 -10.84 -12.20 -11.07
N VAL A 211 -10.07 -12.89 -10.23
CA VAL A 211 -8.61 -12.91 -10.34
C VAL A 211 -8.14 -13.65 -11.58
N THR A 212 -8.71 -14.81 -11.89
CA THR A 212 -8.38 -15.52 -13.14
C THR A 212 -8.68 -14.65 -14.37
N ASN A 213 -9.78 -13.88 -14.36
CA ASN A 213 -10.12 -12.97 -15.45
C ASN A 213 -9.16 -11.77 -15.54
N VAL A 214 -8.68 -11.23 -14.40
CA VAL A 214 -7.66 -10.17 -14.39
C VAL A 214 -6.34 -10.70 -14.94
N VAL A 215 -5.88 -11.86 -14.48
CA VAL A 215 -4.64 -12.50 -14.94
C VAL A 215 -4.73 -12.81 -16.43
N ASN A 216 -5.82 -13.44 -16.88
CA ASN A 216 -6.06 -13.70 -18.30
C ASN A 216 -6.13 -12.41 -19.12
N GLY A 217 -6.75 -11.35 -18.58
CA GLY A 217 -6.82 -10.04 -19.23
C GLY A 217 -5.45 -9.41 -19.45
N ILE A 218 -4.52 -9.57 -18.50
CA ILE A 218 -3.13 -9.11 -18.64
C ILE A 218 -2.41 -9.91 -19.73
N PHE A 219 -2.46 -11.24 -19.70
CA PHE A 219 -1.83 -12.08 -20.72
C PHE A 219 -2.39 -11.83 -22.12
N ILE A 220 -3.71 -11.63 -22.24
CA ILE A 220 -4.34 -11.29 -23.52
C ILE A 220 -3.86 -9.93 -24.01
N SER A 221 -3.75 -8.94 -23.13
CA SER A 221 -3.28 -7.60 -23.49
C SER A 221 -1.84 -7.64 -24.01
N GLU A 222 -0.95 -8.38 -23.35
CA GLU A 222 0.43 -8.57 -23.79
C GLU A 222 0.52 -9.32 -25.12
N ALA A 223 -0.27 -10.40 -25.29
CA ALA A 223 -0.34 -11.14 -26.56
C ALA A 223 -0.86 -10.27 -27.71
N MET A 224 -1.85 -9.40 -27.45
CA MET A 224 -2.33 -8.45 -28.45
C MET A 224 -1.29 -7.39 -28.81
N GLU A 225 -0.54 -6.89 -27.83
CA GLU A 225 0.54 -5.92 -28.08
C GLU A 225 1.66 -6.54 -28.93
N LEU A 226 2.11 -7.76 -28.59
CA LEU A 226 3.10 -8.49 -29.38
C LEU A 226 2.62 -8.77 -30.81
N ALA A 227 1.35 -9.17 -30.96
CA ALA A 227 0.75 -9.40 -32.27
C ALA A 227 0.63 -8.11 -33.10
N SER A 228 0.39 -6.96 -32.46
CA SER A 228 0.35 -5.65 -33.13
C SER A 228 1.74 -5.22 -33.62
N GLN A 229 2.77 -5.41 -32.80
CA GLN A 229 4.16 -5.09 -33.17
C GLN A 229 4.65 -5.98 -34.33
N ASP A 230 4.32 -7.28 -34.34
CA ASP A 230 4.68 -8.18 -35.45
C ASP A 230 3.99 -7.76 -36.76
N ARG A 231 2.73 -7.31 -36.71
CA ARG A 231 2.03 -6.77 -37.89
C ARG A 231 2.70 -5.51 -38.43
N GLU A 232 3.08 -4.58 -37.57
CA GLU A 232 3.78 -3.35 -37.98
C GLU A 232 5.16 -3.64 -38.57
N ILE A 233 5.92 -4.61 -38.02
CA ILE A 233 7.22 -5.02 -38.55
C ILE A 233 7.07 -5.63 -39.94
N ARG A 234 6.04 -6.45 -40.17
CA ARG A 234 5.78 -7.05 -41.49
C ARG A 234 5.39 -6.00 -42.52
N GLN A 235 4.52 -5.04 -42.16
CA GLN A 235 4.13 -3.95 -43.06
C GLN A 235 5.28 -3.03 -43.45
N ARG A 236 6.32 -2.88 -42.61
CA ARG A 236 7.52 -2.11 -42.97
C ARG A 236 8.51 -2.85 -43.88
N ARG A 237 8.33 -4.15 -44.09
CA ARG A 237 9.21 -4.99 -44.94
C ARG A 237 8.68 -5.17 -46.36
N GLU A 238 7.45 -4.76 -46.64
CA GLU A 238 6.81 -4.73 -47.97
C GLU A 238 6.91 -3.33 -48.58
#